data_AF-A0AAV6YNF3-F1
#
_entry.id   AF-A0AAV6YNF3-F1
#
_cell.length_a   1.000
_cell.length_b   1.000
_cell.length_c   1.000
_cell.angle_alpha   90.00
_cell.angle_beta   90.00
_cell.angle_gamma   90.00
#
_symmetry.space_group_name_H-M   'P 1'
#
loop_
_entity.id
_entity.type
_entity.pdbx_description
1 polymer ?
#
loop_
_entity_poly.entity_id
_entity_poly.type
_entity_poly.pdbx_seq_one_letter_code
_entity_poly.pdbx_strand_id
1 'polypeptide(L)'
;ADDHDVLSFLTFQLTEPGKDKLPADGDIPKEEKDKYQEEFDNFQQELEKRKDEYNKEHPELTEHPVDDMFESVNDRELRQIFEGQNRIHLEIKQLNRQLDMILDEQRRYVNAVTEEISKRAAGGAAENTLPASSKELDALLSGQREVFKHVSEMR
;
A
#
# COMPACT_ATOMS: atom_id res chain seq x y z
N ALA A 1 -7.67 12.01 0.02
CA ALA A 1 -8.19 11.35 -1.20
C ALA A 1 -7.04 11.31 -2.19
N ASP A 2 -6.90 10.21 -2.91
CA ASP A 2 -5.70 9.75 -3.59
C ASP A 2 -5.99 9.76 -5.10
N ASP A 3 -5.30 10.61 -5.87
CA ASP A 3 -5.68 10.99 -7.24
C ASP A 3 -5.19 9.97 -8.30
N HIS A 4 -4.84 8.77 -7.87
CA HIS A 4 -4.13 7.77 -8.68
C HIS A 4 -5.04 7.00 -9.66
N ASP A 5 -6.35 7.25 -9.66
CA ASP A 5 -7.34 6.50 -10.46
C ASP A 5 -7.99 7.35 -11.58
N VAL A 6 -7.38 8.46 -11.98
CA VAL A 6 -7.92 9.30 -13.06
C VAL A 6 -7.66 8.65 -14.42
N LEU A 7 -8.70 8.04 -15.00
CA LEU A 7 -8.60 7.26 -16.24
C LEU A 7 -8.71 8.08 -17.53
N SER A 8 -9.34 9.26 -17.52
CA SER A 8 -9.35 10.20 -18.66
C SER A 8 -9.88 11.59 -18.28
N PHE A 9 -9.46 12.60 -19.05
CA PHE A 9 -9.99 13.96 -18.96
C PHE A 9 -10.87 14.26 -20.18
N LEU A 10 -12.08 14.76 -19.92
CA LEU A 10 -12.99 15.27 -20.96
C LEU A 10 -12.81 16.78 -21.06
N THR A 11 -12.28 17.25 -22.18
CA THR A 11 -12.16 18.67 -22.50
C THR A 11 -13.21 19.06 -23.54
N PHE A 12 -13.91 20.16 -23.31
CA PHE A 12 -14.82 20.75 -24.27
C PHE A 12 -14.19 22.02 -24.84
N GLN A 13 -14.26 22.19 -26.15
CA GLN A 13 -13.94 23.44 -26.82
C GLN A 13 -15.23 24.05 -27.38
N LEU A 14 -15.35 25.38 -27.28
CA LEU A 14 -16.44 26.15 -27.91
C LEU A 14 -16.26 26.27 -29.43
N THR A 15 -15.12 25.83 -29.96
CA THR A 15 -14.76 25.89 -31.38
C THR A 15 -14.97 24.52 -32.04
N GLU A 16 -15.54 24.50 -33.25
CA GLU A 16 -15.80 23.24 -33.96
C GLU A 16 -14.48 22.52 -34.32
N PRO A 17 -14.36 21.20 -34.04
CA PRO A 17 -13.18 20.43 -34.43
C PRO A 17 -13.08 20.37 -35.96
N GLY A 18 -11.95 20.83 -36.50
CA GLY A 18 -11.70 20.91 -37.95
C GLY A 18 -11.81 22.32 -38.55
N LYS A 19 -12.22 23.34 -37.78
CA LYS A 19 -11.98 24.75 -38.15
C LYS A 19 -10.58 25.15 -37.71
N ASP A 20 -9.58 24.62 -38.41
CA ASP A 20 -8.25 25.22 -38.36
C ASP A 20 -8.29 26.58 -39.02
N LYS A 21 -7.70 27.52 -38.29
CA LYS A 21 -7.48 28.92 -38.60
C LYS A 21 -8.70 29.80 -38.30
N LEU A 22 -8.75 30.23 -37.03
CA LEU A 22 -8.80 31.68 -36.76
C LEU A 22 -8.06 32.37 -37.92
N PRO A 23 -8.64 33.38 -38.60
CA PRO A 23 -7.84 34.16 -39.55
C PRO A 23 -6.55 34.47 -38.80
N ALA A 24 -5.41 34.03 -39.37
CA ALA A 24 -4.11 34.28 -38.77
C ALA A 24 -4.18 35.72 -38.31
N ASP A 25 -4.05 35.90 -36.99
CA ASP A 25 -4.12 37.20 -36.32
C ASP A 25 -3.67 38.23 -37.32
N GLY A 26 -4.54 39.19 -37.66
CA GLY A 26 -4.13 40.29 -38.51
C GLY A 26 -2.79 40.75 -37.98
N ASP A 27 -1.72 40.49 -38.75
CA ASP A 27 -0.36 40.45 -38.24
C ASP A 27 -0.17 41.70 -37.40
N ILE A 28 -0.07 41.54 -36.07
CA ILE A 28 0.06 42.68 -35.16
C ILE A 28 1.13 43.58 -35.78
N PRO A 29 0.82 44.85 -36.11
CA PRO A 29 1.75 45.73 -36.77
C PRO A 29 3.10 45.67 -36.04
N LYS A 30 4.21 45.67 -36.78
CA LYS A 30 5.54 45.49 -36.17
C LYS A 30 5.79 46.46 -35.01
N GLU A 31 5.29 47.69 -35.14
CA GLU A 31 5.32 48.72 -34.09
C GLU A 31 4.57 48.31 -32.81
N GLU A 32 3.42 47.66 -32.93
CA GLU A 32 2.69 47.14 -31.77
C GLU A 32 3.39 45.94 -31.14
N LYS A 33 3.98 45.04 -31.95
CA LYS A 33 4.80 43.92 -31.44
C LYS A 33 6.02 44.42 -30.65
N ASP A 34 6.72 45.42 -31.17
CA ASP A 34 7.88 46.02 -30.51
C ASP A 34 7.46 46.69 -29.19
N LYS A 35 6.32 47.39 -29.18
CA LYS A 35 5.75 47.98 -27.95
C LYS A 35 5.38 46.91 -26.92
N TYR A 36 4.74 45.82 -27.32
CA TYR A 36 4.41 44.72 -26.40
C TYR A 36 5.65 44.05 -25.83
N GLN A 37 6.71 43.93 -26.62
CA GLN A 37 7.98 43.39 -26.14
C GLN A 37 8.62 44.33 -25.10
N GLU A 38 8.61 45.64 -25.34
CA GLU A 38 9.10 46.63 -24.37
C GLU A 38 8.27 46.63 -23.09
N GLU A 39 6.94 46.55 -23.19
CA GLU A 39 6.06 46.42 -22.03
C GLU A 39 6.34 45.13 -21.25
N PHE A 40 6.56 44.01 -21.94
CA PHE A 40 6.92 42.73 -21.33
C PHE A 40 8.23 42.83 -20.54
N ASP A 41 9.27 43.41 -21.15
CA ASP A 41 10.58 43.58 -20.52
C ASP A 41 10.48 44.52 -19.29
N ASN A 42 9.65 45.56 -19.37
CA ASN A 42 9.37 46.46 -18.25
C ASN A 42 8.63 45.73 -17.11
N PHE A 43 7.62 44.93 -17.43
CA PHE A 43 6.91 44.13 -16.42
C PHE A 43 7.82 43.09 -15.77
N GLN A 44 8.71 42.47 -16.54
CA GLN A 44 9.70 41.52 -16.03
C GLN A 44 10.62 42.20 -14.99
N GLN A 45 11.14 43.39 -15.31
CA GLN A 45 11.98 44.17 -14.41
C GLN A 45 11.22 44.65 -13.17
N GLU A 46 9.97 45.11 -13.31
CA GLU A 46 9.17 45.55 -12.16
C GLU A 46 8.83 44.37 -11.23
N LEU A 47 8.58 43.18 -11.79
CA LEU A 47 8.32 41.97 -11.03
C LEU A 47 9.56 41.53 -10.23
N GLU A 48 10.73 41.50 -10.86
CA GLU A 48 11.98 41.18 -10.18
C GLU A 48 12.29 42.19 -9.07
N LYS A 49 12.12 43.49 -9.36
CA LYS A 49 12.26 44.55 -8.35
C LYS A 49 11.29 44.38 -7.17
N ARG A 50 10.01 44.09 -7.44
CA ARG A 50 9.03 43.84 -6.37
C ARG A 50 9.37 42.60 -5.55
N LYS A 51 9.89 41.55 -6.19
CA LYS A 51 10.33 40.33 -5.51
C LYS A 51 11.50 40.64 -4.57
N ASP A 52 12.46 41.44 -5.02
CA ASP A 52 13.59 41.87 -4.21
C ASP A 52 13.18 42.78 -3.05
N GLU A 53 12.29 43.75 -3.31
CA GLU A 53 11.71 44.61 -2.26
C GLU A 53 10.94 43.79 -1.22
N TYR A 54 10.11 42.84 -1.67
CA TYR A 54 9.36 41.94 -0.79
C TYR A 54 10.30 41.09 0.08
N ASN A 55 11.35 40.51 -0.50
CA ASN A 55 12.35 39.73 0.26
C ASN A 55 13.11 40.60 1.26
N LYS A 56 13.41 41.85 0.90
CA LYS A 56 14.12 42.81 1.76
C LYS A 56 13.26 43.31 2.92
N GLU A 57 11.96 43.51 2.69
CA GLU A 57 10.99 43.93 3.71
C GLU A 57 10.54 42.78 4.61
N HIS A 58 10.68 41.54 4.14
CA HIS A 58 10.32 40.33 4.87
C HIS A 58 11.49 39.35 5.03
N PRO A 59 12.58 39.74 5.74
CA PRO A 59 13.72 38.85 5.97
C PRO A 59 13.36 37.60 6.80
N GLU A 60 12.29 37.64 7.59
CA GLU A 60 11.78 36.48 8.35
C GLU A 60 11.20 35.38 7.45
N LEU A 61 10.59 35.74 6.31
CA LEU A 61 10.08 34.79 5.32
C LEU A 61 11.20 34.15 4.48
N THR A 62 12.40 34.73 4.49
CA THR A 62 13.58 34.16 3.83
C THR A 62 14.24 33.07 4.69
N GLU A 63 14.00 33.08 6.00
CA GLU A 63 14.53 32.09 6.94
C GLU A 63 13.73 30.78 6.90
N HIS A 64 12.50 30.82 6.39
CA HIS A 64 11.68 29.65 6.08
C HIS A 64 11.39 29.64 4.58
N PRO A 65 12.30 29.11 3.76
CA PRO A 65 12.04 28.98 2.34
C PRO A 65 10.69 28.28 2.18
N VAL A 66 9.83 28.82 1.33
CA VAL A 66 8.49 28.27 1.05
C VAL A 66 8.55 26.79 0.61
N ASP A 67 9.74 26.34 0.18
CA ASP A 67 10.13 24.97 -0.12
C ASP A 67 10.13 24.03 1.11
N ASP A 68 10.42 24.54 2.32
CA ASP A 68 10.31 23.80 3.59
C ASP A 68 8.87 23.80 4.14
N MET A 69 7.97 24.61 3.57
CA MET A 69 6.57 24.68 3.99
C MET A 69 5.75 23.47 3.51
N PHE A 70 6.24 22.76 2.49
CA PHE A 70 5.63 21.56 1.95
C PHE A 70 6.63 20.40 1.99
N GLU A 71 6.23 19.26 2.56
CA GLU A 71 7.03 18.04 2.49
C GLU A 71 7.27 17.66 1.03
N SER A 72 8.54 17.44 0.66
CA SER A 72 8.89 16.93 -0.67
C SER A 72 8.17 15.62 -0.92
N VAL A 73 7.67 15.42 -2.14
CA VAL A 73 7.05 14.15 -2.57
C VAL A 73 7.97 12.97 -2.25
N ASN A 74 9.27 13.15 -2.43
CA ASN A 74 10.28 12.13 -2.15
C ASN A 74 10.38 11.80 -0.65
N ASP A 75 10.27 12.79 0.25
CA ASP A 75 10.34 12.55 1.70
C ASP A 75 9.10 11.81 2.20
N ARG A 76 7.93 12.20 1.67
CA ARG A 76 6.66 11.51 1.94
C ARG A 76 6.71 10.07 1.44
N GLU A 77 7.17 9.84 0.22
CA GLU A 77 7.32 8.50 -0.35
C GLU A 77 8.27 7.64 0.47
N LEU A 78 9.42 8.20 0.86
CA LEU A 78 10.40 7.50 1.69
C LEU A 78 9.79 7.07 3.03
N ARG A 79 9.05 7.97 3.68
CA ARG A 79 8.35 7.66 4.94
C ARG A 79 7.32 6.56 4.76
N GLN A 80 6.51 6.63 3.70
CA GLN A 80 5.51 5.59 3.40
C GLN A 80 6.17 4.23 3.14
N ILE A 81 7.31 4.19 2.43
CA ILE A 81 8.08 2.97 2.21
C ILE A 81 8.53 2.38 3.55
N PHE A 82 9.08 3.19 4.47
CA PHE A 82 9.52 2.71 5.78
C PHE A 82 8.36 2.20 6.64
N GLU A 83 7.23 2.91 6.66
CA GLU A 83 6.03 2.47 7.37
C GLU A 83 5.49 1.14 6.81
N GLY A 84 5.46 1.01 5.48
CA GLY A 84 5.07 -0.21 4.78
C GLY A 84 6.02 -1.38 5.07
N GLN A 85 7.33 -1.15 5.01
CA GLN A 85 8.32 -2.18 5.31
C GLN A 85 8.25 -2.64 6.77
N ASN A 86 8.04 -1.73 7.72
CA ASN A 86 7.89 -2.09 9.12
C ASN A 86 6.65 -2.97 9.33
N ARG A 87 5.53 -2.65 8.67
CA ARG A 87 4.32 -3.49 8.73
C ARG A 87 4.58 -4.89 8.18
N ILE A 88 5.19 -5.00 6.99
CA ILE A 88 5.54 -6.28 6.37
C ILE A 88 6.47 -7.09 7.29
N HIS A 89 7.46 -6.46 7.90
CA HIS A 89 8.40 -7.11 8.81
C HIS A 89 7.71 -7.71 10.04
N LEU A 90 6.75 -6.98 10.62
CA LEU A 90 5.98 -7.46 11.77
C LEU A 90 5.08 -8.65 11.40
N GLU A 91 4.43 -8.60 10.24
CA GLU A 91 3.62 -9.71 9.73
C GLU A 91 4.47 -10.97 9.48
N ILE A 92 5.65 -10.84 8.88
CA ILE A 92 6.58 -11.98 8.68
C ILE A 92 7.00 -12.58 10.02
N LYS A 93 7.30 -11.75 11.02
CA LYS A 93 7.61 -12.24 12.38
C LYS A 93 6.45 -12.99 13.01
N GLN A 94 5.22 -12.51 12.82
CA GLN A 94 4.03 -13.18 13.33
C GLN A 94 3.79 -14.52 12.64
N LEU A 95 3.92 -14.57 11.31
CA LEU A 95 3.82 -15.81 10.54
C LEU A 95 4.85 -16.85 10.99
N ASN A 96 6.11 -16.45 11.21
CA ASN A 96 7.13 -17.35 11.72
C ASN A 96 6.75 -17.94 13.09
N ARG A 97 6.24 -17.12 14.01
CA ARG A 97 5.77 -17.61 15.32
C ARG A 97 4.60 -18.58 15.18
N GLN A 98 3.68 -18.30 14.27
CA GLN A 98 2.55 -19.21 14.00
C GLN A 98 3.00 -20.54 13.41
N LEU A 99 3.97 -20.51 12.48
CA LEU A 99 4.57 -21.71 11.92
C LEU A 99 5.27 -22.55 13.00
N ASP A 100 6.03 -21.92 13.89
CA ASP A 100 6.68 -22.61 15.02
C ASP A 100 5.64 -23.30 15.92
N MET A 101 4.54 -22.61 16.27
CA MET A 101 3.46 -23.20 17.07
C MET A 101 2.81 -24.41 16.37
N ILE A 102 2.55 -24.30 15.07
CA ILE A 102 1.97 -25.40 14.28
C ILE A 102 2.92 -26.60 14.23
N LEU A 103 4.23 -26.36 14.05
CA LEU A 103 5.23 -27.42 14.03
C LEU A 103 5.34 -28.14 15.39
N ASP A 104 5.30 -27.39 16.49
CA ASP A 104 5.29 -27.97 17.83
C ASP A 104 4.04 -28.80 18.09
N GLU A 105 2.87 -28.34 17.64
CA GLU A 105 1.63 -29.10 17.74
C GLU A 105 1.68 -30.38 16.91
N GLN A 106 2.22 -30.31 15.69
CA GLN A 106 2.43 -31.49 14.84
C GLN A 106 3.39 -32.50 15.48
N ARG A 107 4.49 -32.04 16.09
CA ARG A 107 5.40 -32.91 16.85
C ARG A 107 4.68 -33.61 17.99
N ARG A 108 3.85 -32.87 18.73
CA ARG A 108 3.06 -33.44 19.83
C ARG A 108 2.05 -34.48 19.33
N TYR A 109 1.34 -34.21 18.23
CA TYR A 109 0.42 -35.17 17.63
C TYR A 109 1.13 -36.44 17.14
N VAL A 110 2.26 -36.29 16.43
CA VAL A 110 3.05 -37.43 15.95
C VAL A 110 3.54 -38.28 17.13
N ASN A 111 4.01 -37.66 18.20
CA ASN A 111 4.44 -38.38 19.41
C ASN A 111 3.27 -39.13 20.06
N ALA A 112 2.11 -38.50 20.22
CA ALA A 112 0.92 -39.14 20.79
C ALA A 112 0.46 -40.35 19.95
N VAL A 113 0.43 -40.20 18.61
CA VAL A 113 0.09 -41.29 17.69
C VAL A 113 1.11 -42.43 17.76
N THR A 114 2.40 -42.11 17.82
CA THR A 114 3.48 -43.10 17.92
C THR A 114 3.41 -43.86 19.24
N GLU A 115 3.09 -43.18 20.35
CA GLU A 115 2.89 -43.80 21.66
C GLU A 115 1.69 -44.75 21.65
N GLU A 116 0.55 -44.34 21.07
CA GLU A 116 -0.63 -45.19 20.91
C GLU A 116 -0.35 -46.44 20.05
N ILE A 117 0.37 -46.28 18.94
CA ILE A 117 0.80 -47.41 18.09
C ILE A 117 1.74 -48.34 18.88
N SER A 118 2.67 -47.78 19.64
CA SER A 118 3.63 -48.55 20.45
C SER A 118 2.94 -49.31 21.59
N LYS A 119 1.94 -48.71 22.26
CA LYS A 119 1.10 -49.38 23.26
C LYS A 119 0.32 -50.54 22.66
N ARG A 120 -0.24 -50.37 21.46
CA ARG A 120 -0.92 -51.45 20.72
C ARG A 120 0.05 -52.56 20.30
N ALA A 121 1.29 -52.22 19.94
CA ALA A 121 2.31 -53.20 19.54
C ALA A 121 2.93 -53.96 20.73
N ALA A 122 3.06 -53.34 21.90
CA ALA A 122 3.55 -53.97 23.13
C ALA A 122 2.47 -54.78 23.87
N GLY A 123 1.19 -54.53 23.60
CA GLY A 123 0.04 -55.23 24.17
C GLY A 123 -0.40 -56.46 23.38
N GLY A 124 0.49 -57.43 23.21
CA GLY A 124 0.15 -58.74 22.67
C GLY A 124 -0.28 -59.72 23.78
N ALA A 125 -1.59 -59.94 23.89
CA ALA A 125 -2.30 -61.01 24.63
C ALA A 125 -2.73 -60.73 26.08
N ALA A 126 -3.98 -60.27 26.25
CA ALA A 126 -4.91 -60.80 27.24
C ALA A 126 -6.37 -60.44 26.86
N GLU A 127 -7.11 -61.48 26.44
CA GLU A 127 -8.50 -61.74 26.84
C GLU A 127 -9.66 -60.82 26.36
N ASN A 128 -10.51 -61.42 25.50
CA ASN A 128 -11.95 -61.17 25.33
C ASN A 128 -12.58 -60.02 26.14
N THR A 129 -12.91 -58.90 25.50
CA THR A 129 -14.25 -58.25 25.60
C THR A 129 -14.37 -57.05 24.64
N LEU A 130 -15.25 -57.16 23.64
CA LEU A 130 -15.87 -56.01 22.98
C LEU A 130 -16.73 -55.28 24.04
N PRO A 131 -16.54 -53.96 24.29
CA PRO A 131 -17.16 -52.92 23.46
C PRO A 131 -16.31 -51.64 23.26
N ALA A 132 -15.02 -51.64 23.62
CA ALA A 132 -14.19 -50.42 23.63
C ALA A 132 -13.83 -49.87 22.23
N SER A 133 -13.69 -50.76 21.23
CA SER A 133 -13.30 -50.40 19.86
C SER A 133 -14.29 -49.44 19.17
N SER A 134 -15.60 -49.53 19.45
CA SER A 134 -16.61 -48.66 18.84
C SER A 134 -16.54 -47.22 19.36
N LYS A 135 -16.26 -47.03 20.65
CA LYS A 135 -16.15 -45.69 21.25
C LYS A 135 -14.87 -44.98 20.82
N GLU A 136 -13.79 -45.73 20.61
CA GLU A 136 -12.53 -45.20 20.09
C GLU A 136 -12.66 -44.75 18.64
N LEU A 137 -13.36 -45.53 17.80
CA LEU A 137 -13.65 -45.14 16.42
C LEU A 137 -14.54 -43.90 16.37
N ASP A 138 -15.57 -43.79 17.22
CA ASP A 138 -16.42 -42.60 17.31
C ASP A 138 -15.64 -41.35 17.75
N ALA A 139 -14.71 -41.48 18.71
CA ALA A 139 -13.85 -40.39 19.14
C ALA A 139 -12.89 -39.91 18.04
N LEU A 140 -12.40 -40.84 17.22
CA LEU A 140 -11.52 -40.54 16.10
C LEU A 140 -12.30 -39.87 14.95
N LEU A 141 -13.51 -40.36 14.66
CA LEU A 141 -14.44 -39.74 13.72
C LEU A 141 -14.92 -38.35 14.16
N SER A 142 -15.15 -38.14 15.46
CA SER A 142 -15.51 -36.82 15.98
C SER A 142 -14.36 -35.83 15.87
N GLY A 143 -13.14 -36.25 16.21
CA GLY A 143 -11.94 -35.40 16.05
C GLY A 143 -11.69 -35.03 14.60
N GLN A 144 -11.85 -35.99 13.67
CA GLN A 144 -11.70 -35.71 12.23
C GLN A 144 -12.76 -34.73 11.71
N ARG A 145 -14.00 -34.80 12.20
CA ARG A 145 -15.07 -33.84 11.89
C ARG A 145 -14.77 -32.43 12.40
N GLU A 146 -14.23 -32.33 13.61
CA GLU A 146 -13.91 -31.06 14.24
C GLU A 146 -12.78 -30.34 13.50
N VAL A 147 -11.72 -31.06 13.11
CA VAL A 147 -10.64 -30.53 12.28
C VAL A 147 -11.17 -30.05 10.93
N PHE A 148 -12.04 -30.83 10.28
CA PHE A 148 -12.60 -30.46 8.98
C PHE A 148 -13.47 -29.19 9.06
N LYS A 149 -14.19 -29.02 10.17
CA LYS A 149 -14.99 -27.83 10.44
C LYS A 149 -14.08 -26.61 10.62
N HIS A 150 -13.02 -26.74 11.42
CA HIS A 150 -12.09 -25.64 11.66
C HIS A 150 -11.34 -25.19 10.39
N VAL A 151 -10.96 -26.14 9.53
CA VAL A 151 -10.36 -25.84 8.22
C VAL A 151 -11.35 -25.12 7.30
N SER A 152 -12.64 -25.45 7.40
CA SER A 152 -13.68 -24.80 6.59
C SER A 152 -14.04 -23.40 7.10
N GLU A 153 -13.88 -23.14 8.40
CA GLU A 153 -14.08 -21.81 9.03
C GLU A 153 -12.90 -20.85 8.79
N MET A 154 -11.71 -21.37 8.46
CA MET A 154 -10.54 -20.56 8.10
C MET A 154 -10.51 -20.12 6.63
N ARG A 155 -11.48 -20.54 5.80
CA ARG A 155 -11.55 -20.24 4.38
C ARG A 155 -12.59 -19.17 4.09
#